data_AF-A0A955J3C1-F1
#
_entry.id   AF-A0A955J3C1-F1
#
_cell.length_a   1.000
_cell.length_b   1.000
_cell.length_c   1.000
_cell.angle_alpha   90.00
_cell.angle_beta   90.00
_cell.angle_gamma   90.00
#
_symmetry.space_group_name_H-M   'P 1'
#
loop_
_entity.id
_entity.type
_entity.pdbx_description
1 polymer ?
#
loop_
_entity_poly.entity_id
_entity_poly.type
_entity_poly.pdbx_seq_one_letter_code
_entity_poly.pdbx_strand_id
1 'polypeptide(L)'
;MKKQINKKGFTLIEVVLVLAIGGLIFLLAFLAFQQATTNRRDTQRRSDAGQVVSEIENALGDGNGTTFSDTATLGDFVDNYLNGSAGGDGGTFERNNIQYTIEYRADIPDGEEVDSGSGYMAVFRDRVCQGNGMTQGNGNGDYAVLALLEKGVACRDNQ
;
A
#
# COMPACT_ATOMS: atom_id res chain seq x y z
N MET A 1 49.90 30.16 -48.49
CA MET A 1 50.12 29.62 -47.13
C MET A 1 49.10 28.53 -46.85
N LYS A 2 49.53 27.27 -46.69
CA LYS A 2 48.62 26.16 -46.33
C LYS A 2 48.42 26.16 -44.81
N LYS A 3 47.18 26.39 -44.37
CA LYS A 3 46.76 26.35 -42.96
C LYS A 3 46.75 24.88 -42.52
N GLN A 4 47.74 24.48 -41.71
CA GLN A 4 47.79 23.16 -41.08
C GLN A 4 46.69 23.11 -40.00
N ILE A 5 45.66 22.29 -40.23
CA ILE A 5 44.60 22.06 -39.24
C ILE A 5 45.10 20.96 -38.31
N ASN A 6 45.56 21.33 -37.11
CA ASN A 6 45.88 20.37 -36.06
C ASN A 6 44.60 19.64 -35.64
N LYS A 7 44.40 18.43 -36.16
CA LYS A 7 43.32 17.55 -35.71
C LYS A 7 43.71 16.99 -34.34
N LYS A 8 43.28 17.66 -33.27
CA LYS A 8 43.28 17.05 -31.94
C LYS A 8 42.22 15.95 -31.94
N GLY A 9 42.66 14.69 -32.01
CA GLY A 9 41.79 13.54 -31.81
C GLY A 9 41.43 13.40 -30.33
N PHE A 10 40.18 13.04 -30.04
CA PHE A 10 39.76 12.68 -28.69
C PHE A 10 40.50 11.41 -28.26
N THR A 11 41.10 11.41 -27.06
CA THR A 11 41.86 10.24 -26.61
C THR A 11 40.92 9.13 -26.14
N LEU A 12 41.31 7.87 -26.34
CA LEU A 12 40.51 6.73 -25.88
C LEU A 12 40.32 6.74 -24.36
N ILE A 13 41.34 7.21 -23.62
CA ILE A 13 41.28 7.36 -22.17
C ILE A 13 40.24 8.40 -21.73
N GLU A 14 40.09 9.52 -22.45
CA GLU A 14 39.04 10.51 -22.20
C GLU A 14 37.65 9.89 -22.33
N VAL A 15 37.42 9.13 -23.40
CA VAL A 15 36.11 8.49 -23.64
C VAL A 15 35.80 7.46 -22.55
N VAL A 16 36.78 6.64 -22.17
CA VAL A 16 36.60 5.61 -21.13
C VAL A 16 36.31 6.23 -19.76
N LEU A 17 36.97 7.34 -19.39
CA LEU A 17 36.70 8.03 -18.13
C LEU A 17 35.27 8.60 -18.08
N VAL A 18 34.79 9.18 -19.19
CA VAL A 18 33.42 9.71 -19.27
C VAL A 18 32.39 8.58 -19.16
N LEU A 19 32.62 7.47 -19.86
CA LEU A 19 31.72 6.31 -19.80
C LEU A 19 31.72 5.66 -18.41
N ALA A 20 32.86 5.63 -17.71
CA ALA A 20 32.94 5.09 -16.36
C ALA A 20 32.13 5.92 -15.36
N ILE A 21 32.27 7.25 -15.38
CA ILE A 21 31.51 8.15 -14.50
C ILE A 21 30.03 8.15 -14.88
N GLY A 22 29.72 8.20 -16.18
CA GLY A 22 28.35 8.13 -16.68
C GLY A 22 27.65 6.83 -16.28
N GLY A 23 28.32 5.69 -16.43
CA GLY A 23 27.81 4.38 -16.01
C GLY A 23 27.51 4.30 -14.51
N LEU A 24 28.38 4.88 -13.67
CA LEU A 24 28.16 4.94 -12.21
C LEU A 24 26.94 5.80 -11.84
N ILE A 25 26.76 6.96 -12.49
CA ILE A 25 25.60 7.83 -12.27
C ILE A 25 24.31 7.14 -12.70
N PHE A 26 24.29 6.50 -13.87
CA PHE A 26 23.11 5.76 -14.34
C PHE A 26 22.73 4.63 -13.40
N LEU A 27 23.70 3.89 -12.84
CA LEU A 27 23.44 2.83 -11.86
C LEU A 27 22.69 3.37 -10.64
N LEU A 28 23.20 4.45 -10.02
CA LEU A 28 22.56 5.06 -8.85
C LEU A 28 21.16 5.63 -9.18
N ALA A 29 20.99 6.22 -10.36
CA ALA A 29 19.70 6.76 -10.80
C ALA A 29 18.62 5.68 -10.95
N PHE A 30 18.96 4.51 -11.51
CA PHE A 30 18.01 3.40 -11.64
C PHE A 30 17.61 2.77 -10.30
N LEU A 31 18.54 2.68 -9.35
CA LEU A 31 18.24 2.21 -8.00
C LEU A 31 17.29 3.17 -7.26
N ALA A 32 17.55 4.48 -7.37
CA ALA A 32 16.72 5.50 -6.73
C ALA A 32 15.30 5.58 -7.32
N PHE A 33 15.15 5.44 -8.65
CA PHE A 33 13.85 5.51 -9.31
C PHE A 33 12.90 4.39 -8.87
N GLN A 34 13.39 3.15 -8.74
CA GLN A 34 12.57 2.02 -8.29
C GLN A 34 12.11 2.17 -6.83
N GLN A 35 12.92 2.80 -5.97
CA GLN A 35 12.55 3.01 -4.57
C GLN A 35 11.43 4.05 -4.40
N ALA A 36 11.43 5.11 -5.23
CA ALA A 36 10.45 6.19 -5.12
C ALA A 36 9.02 5.75 -5.51
N THR A 37 8.87 4.81 -6.45
CA THR A 37 7.54 4.30 -6.84
C THR A 37 6.90 3.47 -5.74
N THR A 38 7.69 2.64 -5.07
CA THR A 38 7.25 1.80 -3.94
C THR A 38 6.75 2.63 -2.77
N ASN A 39 7.48 3.68 -2.38
CA ASN A 39 7.06 4.56 -1.29
C ASN A 39 5.73 5.29 -1.59
N ARG A 40 5.50 5.66 -2.86
CA ARG A 40 4.23 6.28 -3.28
C ARG A 40 3.07 5.31 -3.18
N ARG A 41 3.24 4.07 -3.63
CA ARG A 41 2.23 3.01 -3.51
C ARG A 41 1.90 2.70 -2.05
N ASP A 42 2.92 2.60 -1.19
CA ASP A 42 2.69 2.39 0.24
C ASP A 42 1.96 3.58 0.89
N THR A 43 2.28 4.81 0.49
CA THR A 43 1.57 6.01 0.97
C THR A 43 0.11 6.01 0.51
N GLN A 44 -0.13 5.59 -0.73
CA GLN A 44 -1.47 5.45 -1.28
C GLN A 44 -2.28 4.39 -0.54
N ARG A 45 -1.72 3.20 -0.30
CA ARG A 45 -2.37 2.14 0.49
C ARG A 45 -2.71 2.57 1.91
N ARG A 46 -1.81 3.33 2.56
CA ARG A 46 -2.07 3.95 3.87
C ARG A 46 -3.24 4.93 3.85
N SER A 47 -3.40 5.67 2.75
CA SER A 47 -4.53 6.59 2.56
C SER A 47 -5.82 5.80 2.31
N ASP A 48 -5.76 4.77 1.46
CA ASP A 48 -6.91 3.94 1.11
C ASP A 48 -7.44 3.20 2.35
N ALA A 49 -6.56 2.70 3.21
CA ALA A 49 -6.95 2.11 4.50
C ALA A 49 -7.66 3.10 5.42
N GLY A 50 -7.23 4.37 5.44
CA GLY A 50 -7.90 5.42 6.20
C GLY A 50 -9.30 5.74 5.64
N GLN A 51 -9.47 5.64 4.33
CA GLN A 51 -10.78 5.81 3.70
C GLN A 51 -11.71 4.64 4.04
N VAL A 52 -11.21 3.41 4.09
CA VAL A 52 -12.00 2.27 4.59
C VAL A 52 -12.49 2.54 6.01
N VAL A 53 -11.63 3.04 6.92
CA VAL A 53 -12.06 3.44 8.27
C VAL A 53 -13.16 4.51 8.25
N SER A 54 -13.07 5.50 7.36
CA SER A 54 -14.12 6.52 7.22
C SER A 54 -15.45 5.93 6.74
N GLU A 55 -15.40 4.98 5.81
CA GLU A 55 -16.63 4.29 5.34
C GLU A 55 -17.21 3.38 6.42
N ILE A 56 -16.36 2.78 7.26
CA ILE A 56 -16.82 2.05 8.44
C ILE A 56 -17.61 2.98 9.38
N GLU A 57 -17.10 4.18 9.65
CA GLU A 57 -17.81 5.16 10.49
C GLU A 57 -19.17 5.57 9.89
N ASN A 58 -19.24 5.74 8.56
CA ASN A 58 -20.49 5.99 7.86
C ASN A 58 -21.48 4.83 8.06
N ALA A 59 -21.01 3.59 7.89
CA ALA A 59 -21.84 2.39 8.07
C ALA A 59 -22.38 2.23 9.50
N LEU A 60 -21.56 2.58 10.50
CA LEU A 60 -21.98 2.62 11.90
C LEU A 60 -23.00 3.73 12.16
N GLY A 61 -22.82 4.91 11.56
CA GLY A 61 -23.71 6.07 11.69
C GLY A 61 -25.11 5.85 11.07
N ASP A 62 -25.18 5.10 9.98
CA ASP A 62 -26.44 4.75 9.32
C ASP A 62 -27.28 3.72 10.10
N GLY A 63 -26.77 3.20 11.22
CA GLY A 63 -27.45 2.20 12.04
C GLY A 63 -27.49 0.82 11.39
N ASN A 64 -26.66 0.59 10.37
CA ASN A 64 -26.60 -0.68 9.63
C ASN A 64 -25.89 -1.80 10.39
N GLY A 65 -25.54 -1.57 11.66
CA GLY A 65 -25.15 -2.64 12.58
C GLY A 65 -23.88 -3.38 12.18
N THR A 66 -22.98 -2.76 11.41
CA THR A 66 -21.64 -3.27 11.08
C THR A 66 -20.72 -3.25 12.30
N THR A 67 -21.19 -3.79 13.43
CA THR A 67 -20.30 -4.47 14.35
C THR A 67 -19.76 -5.65 13.55
N PHE A 68 -18.58 -5.53 12.92
CA PHE A 68 -17.94 -6.54 12.04
C PHE A 68 -17.77 -7.89 12.75
N SER A 69 -18.86 -8.54 13.13
CA SER A 69 -18.91 -9.61 14.12
C SER A 69 -18.59 -10.95 13.49
N ASP A 70 -18.71 -10.97 12.17
CA ASP A 70 -18.44 -12.07 11.30
C ASP A 70 -18.11 -11.56 9.91
N THR A 71 -17.75 -12.51 9.08
CA THR A 71 -17.51 -12.37 7.66
C THR A 71 -18.69 -11.82 6.86
N ALA A 72 -19.93 -12.16 7.23
CA ALA A 72 -21.13 -11.79 6.47
C ALA A 72 -21.40 -10.29 6.58
N THR A 73 -21.32 -9.75 7.79
CA THR A 73 -21.47 -8.31 8.05
C THR A 73 -20.37 -7.49 7.38
N LEU A 74 -19.17 -8.04 7.21
CA LEU A 74 -18.13 -7.41 6.41
C LEU A 74 -18.46 -7.44 4.91
N GLY A 75 -19.00 -8.54 4.38
CA GLY A 75 -19.45 -8.63 3.00
C GLY A 75 -20.51 -7.56 2.67
N ASP A 76 -21.51 -7.41 3.54
CA ASP A 76 -22.54 -6.36 3.41
C ASP A 76 -21.93 -4.95 3.40
N PHE A 77 -20.93 -4.70 4.25
CA PHE A 77 -20.18 -3.44 4.23
C PHE A 77 -19.47 -3.21 2.89
N VAL A 78 -18.80 -4.23 2.36
CA VAL A 78 -18.09 -4.15 1.08
C VAL A 78 -19.05 -3.79 -0.06
N ASP A 79 -20.21 -4.44 -0.12
CA ASP A 79 -21.21 -4.19 -1.16
C ASP A 79 -21.83 -2.80 -1.06
N ASN A 80 -22.20 -2.36 0.16
CA ASN A 80 -22.97 -1.14 0.36
C ASN A 80 -22.11 0.14 0.47
N TYR A 81 -20.88 0.04 0.97
CA TYR A 81 -20.05 1.21 1.29
C TYR A 81 -18.75 1.30 0.48
N LEU A 82 -18.18 0.16 0.07
CA LEU A 82 -16.94 0.16 -0.72
C LEU A 82 -17.16 0.06 -2.23
N ASN A 83 -18.42 -0.06 -2.69
CA ASN A 83 -18.77 -0.40 -4.08
C ASN A 83 -18.01 -1.63 -4.57
N GLY A 84 -17.83 -2.61 -3.68
CA GLY A 84 -17.10 -3.83 -3.94
C GLY A 84 -18.01 -4.98 -4.32
N SER A 85 -17.48 -6.19 -4.11
CA SER A 85 -18.22 -7.43 -4.20
C SER A 85 -17.88 -8.29 -3.00
N ALA A 86 -18.89 -8.63 -2.20
CA ALA A 86 -18.80 -9.56 -1.11
C ALA A 86 -18.29 -10.93 -1.59
N GLY A 87 -17.52 -11.59 -0.74
CA GLY A 87 -16.91 -12.89 -0.99
C GLY A 87 -16.85 -13.71 0.29
N GLY A 88 -16.38 -14.96 0.17
CA GLY A 88 -16.42 -15.97 1.22
C GLY A 88 -16.02 -15.46 2.61
N ASP A 89 -14.81 -14.89 2.76
CA ASP A 89 -14.23 -14.40 4.02
C ASP A 89 -14.21 -12.85 4.16
N GLY A 90 -14.95 -12.16 3.31
CA GLY A 90 -15.10 -10.70 3.32
C GLY A 90 -15.52 -10.16 1.96
N GLY A 91 -14.59 -9.66 1.16
CA GLY A 91 -14.88 -9.22 -0.21
C GLY A 91 -13.71 -8.59 -0.94
N THR A 92 -14.00 -8.06 -2.13
CA THR A 92 -13.03 -7.31 -2.93
C THR A 92 -13.58 -5.95 -3.31
N PHE A 93 -12.72 -4.95 -3.42
CA PHE A 93 -13.09 -3.64 -3.93
C PHE A 93 -11.92 -3.04 -4.70
N GLU A 94 -12.19 -2.13 -5.64
CA GLU A 94 -11.15 -1.44 -6.38
C GLU A 94 -11.06 0.00 -5.92
N ARG A 95 -9.84 0.47 -5.66
CA ARG A 95 -9.57 1.88 -5.41
C ARG A 95 -8.25 2.28 -6.04
N ASN A 96 -8.27 3.40 -6.75
CA ASN A 96 -7.10 3.92 -7.45
C ASN A 96 -6.39 2.90 -8.36
N ASN A 97 -7.15 2.05 -9.07
CA ASN A 97 -6.61 1.00 -9.94
C ASN A 97 -5.78 -0.06 -9.18
N ILE A 98 -6.08 -0.27 -7.89
CA ILE A 98 -5.56 -1.37 -7.08
C ILE A 98 -6.77 -2.19 -6.63
N GLN A 99 -6.73 -3.49 -6.87
CA GLN A 99 -7.75 -4.43 -6.37
C GLN A 99 -7.39 -4.84 -4.95
N TYR A 100 -8.24 -4.49 -4.00
CA TYR A 100 -8.09 -4.84 -2.58
C TYR A 100 -8.95 -6.05 -2.25
N THR A 101 -8.35 -7.05 -1.63
CA THR A 101 -9.07 -8.07 -0.84
C THR A 101 -9.18 -7.57 0.59
N ILE A 102 -10.39 -7.62 1.14
CA ILE A 102 -10.66 -7.26 2.53
C ILE A 102 -11.35 -8.40 3.25
N GLU A 103 -10.84 -8.76 4.42
CA GLU A 103 -11.31 -9.93 5.16
C GLU A 103 -11.49 -9.62 6.64
N TYR A 104 -12.42 -10.34 7.26
CA TYR A 104 -12.60 -10.31 8.70
C TYR A 104 -11.69 -11.35 9.33
N ARG A 105 -10.75 -10.94 10.19
CA ARG A 105 -9.73 -11.83 10.76
C ARG A 105 -9.64 -11.66 12.28
N ALA A 106 -9.22 -12.73 12.96
CA ALA A 106 -8.90 -12.72 14.39
C ALA A 106 -7.43 -12.37 14.68
N ASP A 107 -6.54 -12.67 13.72
CA ASP A 107 -5.09 -12.56 13.84
C ASP A 107 -4.46 -11.82 12.63
N ILE A 108 -3.27 -11.25 12.83
CA ILE A 108 -2.53 -10.59 11.74
C ILE A 108 -2.26 -11.64 10.65
N PRO A 109 -2.52 -11.34 9.36
CA PRO A 109 -2.25 -12.28 8.29
C PRO A 109 -0.75 -12.58 8.22
N ASP A 110 -0.38 -13.84 8.39
CA ASP A 110 0.96 -14.35 8.14
C ASP A 110 1.00 -14.94 6.72
N GLY A 111 1.88 -14.41 5.86
CA GLY A 111 2.15 -14.98 4.54
C GLY A 111 1.27 -14.51 3.36
N GLU A 112 0.41 -13.52 3.56
CA GLU A 112 -0.30 -12.85 2.45
C GLU A 112 0.67 -11.93 1.68
N GLU A 113 0.76 -12.10 0.36
CA GLU A 113 1.63 -11.28 -0.50
C GLU A 113 0.85 -10.10 -1.10
N VAL A 114 1.49 -8.93 -1.12
CA VAL A 114 0.95 -7.74 -1.81
C VAL A 114 1.90 -7.34 -2.93
N ASP A 115 1.43 -7.44 -4.17
CA ASP A 115 2.15 -7.01 -5.37
C ASP A 115 1.78 -5.57 -5.78
N SER A 116 2.25 -5.07 -6.93
CA SER A 116 1.98 -3.69 -7.36
C SER A 116 0.54 -3.40 -7.80
N GLY A 117 -0.27 -4.42 -8.11
CA GLY A 117 -1.64 -4.30 -8.62
C GLY A 117 -2.72 -4.71 -7.62
N SER A 118 -2.31 -5.40 -6.57
CA SER A 118 -3.17 -5.97 -5.55
C SER A 118 -2.96 -5.25 -4.21
N GLY A 119 -3.92 -5.39 -3.33
CA GLY A 119 -3.89 -4.88 -1.97
C GLY A 119 -4.60 -5.86 -1.05
N TYR A 120 -4.20 -5.88 0.21
CA TYR A 120 -4.84 -6.71 1.22
C TYR A 120 -5.10 -5.88 2.47
N MET A 121 -6.31 -5.98 2.99
CA MET A 121 -6.72 -5.38 4.24
C MET A 121 -7.40 -6.42 5.12
N ALA A 122 -7.11 -6.41 6.41
CA ALA A 122 -7.85 -7.20 7.38
C ALA A 122 -8.53 -6.27 8.39
N VAL A 123 -9.80 -6.55 8.67
CA VAL A 123 -10.60 -5.84 9.66
C VAL A 123 -10.64 -6.67 10.93
N PHE A 124 -10.38 -6.01 12.06
CA PHE A 124 -10.31 -6.60 13.37
C PHE A 124 -11.25 -5.89 14.32
N ARG A 125 -11.92 -6.68 15.17
CA ARG A 125 -12.71 -6.17 16.28
C ARG A 125 -11.94 -6.19 17.58
N ASP A 126 -12.28 -5.26 18.46
CA ASP A 126 -11.69 -5.10 19.78
C ASP A 126 -10.16 -4.97 19.69
N ARG A 127 -9.69 -4.28 18.65
CA ARG A 127 -8.29 -3.99 18.37
C ARG A 127 -8.12 -2.50 18.13
N VAL A 128 -6.99 -1.99 18.57
CA VAL A 128 -6.52 -0.62 18.32
C VAL A 128 -5.09 -0.68 17.80
N CYS A 129 -4.68 0.36 17.09
CA CYS A 129 -3.36 0.45 16.51
C CYS A 129 -2.31 0.74 17.56
N GLN A 130 -1.19 0.02 17.49
CA GLN A 130 0.02 0.28 18.27
C GLN A 130 1.21 0.36 17.32
N GLY A 131 1.54 1.58 16.92
CA GLY A 131 2.54 1.82 15.85
C GLY A 131 2.02 1.33 14.50
N ASN A 132 2.76 0.42 13.84
CA ASN A 132 2.33 -0.18 12.59
C ASN A 132 1.52 -1.49 12.78
N GLY A 133 1.47 -2.02 14.00
CA GLY A 133 0.71 -3.22 14.34
C GLY A 133 -0.56 -2.90 15.13
N MET A 134 -1.12 -3.92 15.77
CA MET A 134 -2.34 -3.81 16.60
C MET A 134 -2.11 -4.37 18.00
N THR A 135 -2.92 -3.90 18.93
CA THR A 135 -3.03 -4.41 20.30
C THR A 135 -4.50 -4.52 20.70
N GLN A 136 -4.76 -5.11 21.86
CA GLN A 136 -6.11 -5.25 22.41
C GLN A 136 -6.73 -3.87 22.67
N GLY A 137 -7.92 -3.63 22.13
CA GLY A 137 -8.74 -2.46 22.45
C GLY A 137 -9.36 -2.55 23.85
N ASN A 138 -9.92 -1.43 24.32
CA ASN A 138 -10.50 -1.29 25.66
C ASN A 138 -11.96 -1.78 25.75
N GLY A 139 -12.62 -2.14 24.64
CA GLY A 139 -13.93 -2.81 24.67
C GLY A 139 -14.79 -2.63 23.42
N ASN A 140 -16.08 -2.99 23.57
CA ASN A 140 -17.08 -3.05 22.50
C ASN A 140 -17.13 -1.76 21.68
N GLY A 141 -16.64 -1.84 20.45
CA GLY A 141 -16.70 -0.76 19.47
C GLY A 141 -15.33 -0.34 18.94
N ASP A 142 -14.24 -0.74 19.59
CA ASP A 142 -12.90 -0.58 19.04
C ASP A 142 -12.74 -1.49 17.82
N TYR A 143 -12.19 -0.95 16.73
CA TYR A 143 -11.84 -1.73 15.55
C TYR A 143 -10.57 -1.18 14.91
N ALA A 144 -9.86 -2.08 14.25
CA ALA A 144 -8.66 -1.74 13.50
C ALA A 144 -8.72 -2.38 12.12
N VAL A 145 -8.25 -1.63 11.12
CA VAL A 145 -8.02 -2.04 9.76
C VAL A 145 -6.51 -2.08 9.57
N LEU A 146 -6.00 -3.27 9.30
CA LEU A 146 -4.59 -3.48 8.99
C LEU A 146 -4.44 -3.67 7.47
N ALA A 147 -3.74 -2.75 6.82
CA ALA A 147 -3.39 -2.84 5.42
C ALA A 147 -1.96 -3.36 5.25
N LEU A 148 -1.79 -4.38 4.41
CA LEU A 148 -0.48 -4.85 4.00
C LEU A 148 0.14 -3.90 2.97
N LEU A 149 1.41 -3.59 3.17
CA LEU A 149 2.24 -2.74 2.33
C LEU A 149 3.32 -3.59 1.69
N GLU A 150 3.97 -3.08 0.64
CA GLU A 150 5.11 -3.81 0.07
C GLU A 150 6.29 -3.86 1.05
N LYS A 151 6.32 -2.93 1.99
CA LYS A 151 7.33 -2.84 3.07
C LYS A 151 6.68 -2.84 4.45
N GLY A 152 5.91 -3.89 4.74
CA GLY A 152 5.37 -4.17 6.07
C GLY A 152 3.87 -3.94 6.16
N VAL A 153 3.41 -3.32 7.23
CA VAL A 153 1.99 -3.13 7.53
C VAL A 153 1.69 -1.69 7.93
N ALA A 154 0.45 -1.29 7.73
CA ALA A 154 -0.12 -0.06 8.25
C ALA A 154 -1.41 -0.37 8.99
N CYS A 155 -1.51 0.14 10.22
CA CYS A 155 -2.72 0.05 11.00
C CYS A 155 -3.48 1.39 10.95
N ARG A 156 -4.80 1.31 10.85
CA ARG A 156 -5.76 2.41 11.01
C ARG A 156 -6.88 1.94 11.93
N ASP A 157 -7.20 2.67 12.96
CA ASP A 157 -8.25 2.37 13.92
C ASP A 157 -9.21 3.56 14.05
N ASN A 158 -10.17 3.41 14.95
CA ASN A 158 -11.19 4.40 15.26
C ASN A 158 -10.81 5.34 16.42
N GLN A 159 -9.53 5.41 16.80
CA GLN A 159 -9.04 6.19 17.93
C GLN A 159 -8.16 7.38 17.52
#